data_AF-A0A0I9S6F6-F1
#
_entry.id   AF-A0A0I9S6F6-F1
#
_cell.length_a   1.000
_cell.length_b   1.000
_cell.length_c   1.000
_cell.angle_alpha   90.00
_cell.angle_beta   90.00
_cell.angle_gamma   90.00
#
_symmetry.space_group_name_H-M   'P 1'
#
loop_
_entity.id
_entity.type
_entity.pdbx_description
1 polymer ?
#
loop_
_entity_poly.entity_id
_entity_poly.type
_entity_poly.pdbx_seq_one_letter_code
_entity_poly.pdbx_strand_id
1 'polypeptide(L)'
;MKKVLFILLGCLLSFNVMAQVKAISGVVTDVTGDPVIGASVVEVGTTNGVITDLNGKFSLKVAPNSQFLVSYIGYKQQTIKVGSESTYNIVLKEDSEVLDEVVVVGYGSQKKVNVTGAVGMVSADALEARPVANASQALQGVVPGLNLTVGNNGGSLDGTLNMNIRGAGTIGDGSGSSPLVLIDGIEGDLNTVNPNDIESVSVLKDAASASIYGARASFGVILVTTKSGKSGKTNVSYSGSARFSDAIGIPDIMDSYTFAQYFNRASANKSGGDIFAPAVMERIKAYQEGTLKATTVDNGAGIWQKWASANGNTDWFEEFYDHWAPSQEHNLSLNSATLL
;
A
#
# COMPACT_ATOMS: atom_id res chain seq x y z
N MET A 1 70.27 6.14 -33.77
CA MET A 1 69.19 6.79 -34.56
C MET A 1 68.31 5.82 -35.34
N LYS A 2 68.77 4.62 -35.75
CA LYS A 2 67.94 3.63 -36.50
C LYS A 2 66.82 2.94 -35.70
N LYS A 3 66.90 2.89 -34.36
CA LYS A 3 65.85 2.27 -33.51
C LYS A 3 64.66 3.19 -33.23
N VAL A 4 64.85 4.51 -33.31
CA VAL A 4 63.77 5.51 -33.10
C VAL A 4 62.89 5.63 -34.35
N LEU A 5 63.48 5.42 -35.54
CA LEU A 5 62.75 5.45 -36.81
C LEU A 5 61.78 4.26 -36.98
N PHE A 6 62.09 3.10 -36.38
CA PHE A 6 61.23 1.92 -36.45
C PHE A 6 60.01 2.00 -35.52
N ILE A 7 60.12 2.73 -34.40
CA ILE A 7 59.00 2.97 -33.48
C ILE A 7 58.05 4.04 -34.05
N LEU A 8 58.57 5.02 -34.79
CA LEU A 8 57.75 6.05 -35.44
C LEU A 8 56.97 5.52 -36.66
N LEU A 9 57.47 4.48 -37.34
CA LEU A 9 56.79 3.87 -38.49
C LEU A 9 55.69 2.86 -38.09
N GLY A 10 55.73 2.34 -36.85
CA GLY A 10 54.69 1.45 -36.31
C GLY A 10 53.42 2.16 -35.82
N CYS A 11 53.48 3.49 -35.61
CA CYS A 11 52.34 4.29 -35.14
C CYS A 11 51.45 4.85 -36.28
N LEU A 12 51.84 4.67 -37.55
CA LEU A 12 51.12 5.19 -38.72
C LEU A 12 50.22 4.14 -39.42
N LEU A 13 50.10 2.94 -38.85
CA LEU A 13 49.27 1.84 -39.35
C LEU A 13 48.17 1.46 -38.35
N SER A 14 47.48 2.46 -37.79
CA SER A 14 46.18 2.25 -37.14
C SER A 14 45.12 2.13 -38.24
N PHE A 15 44.92 0.92 -38.75
CA PHE A 15 43.74 0.62 -39.55
C PHE A 15 42.50 0.91 -38.70
N ASN A 16 41.78 1.97 -39.05
CA ASN A 16 40.42 2.19 -38.60
C ASN A 16 39.58 1.03 -39.14
N VAL A 17 39.33 0.02 -38.31
CA VAL A 17 38.34 -1.01 -38.59
C VAL A 17 37.00 -0.29 -38.64
N MET A 18 36.53 0.05 -39.84
CA MET A 18 35.14 0.45 -40.02
C MET A 18 34.29 -0.76 -39.63
N ALA A 19 33.60 -0.66 -38.50
CA ALA A 19 32.55 -1.61 -38.16
C ALA A 19 31.60 -1.70 -39.37
N GLN A 20 31.44 -2.89 -39.95
CA GLN A 20 30.56 -3.08 -41.10
C GLN A 20 29.13 -2.84 -40.66
N VAL A 21 28.57 -1.66 -40.94
CA VAL A 21 27.20 -1.35 -40.54
C VAL A 21 26.25 -1.89 -41.60
N LYS A 22 25.34 -2.78 -41.22
CA LYS A 22 24.30 -3.33 -42.09
C LYS A 22 23.01 -2.55 -41.89
N ALA A 23 22.47 -1.99 -42.96
CA ALA A 23 21.14 -1.38 -42.92
C ALA A 23 20.07 -2.48 -42.98
N ILE A 24 19.20 -2.51 -41.97
CA ILE A 24 17.99 -3.32 -41.93
C ILE A 24 16.77 -2.40 -42.08
N SER A 25 15.72 -2.94 -42.67
CA SER A 25 14.43 -2.25 -42.82
C SER A 25 13.31 -3.23 -42.56
N GLY A 26 12.10 -2.74 -42.33
CA GLY A 26 10.97 -3.62 -42.08
C GLY A 26 9.68 -2.89 -41.79
N VAL A 27 8.64 -3.68 -41.57
CA VAL A 27 7.30 -3.22 -41.16
C VAL A 27 6.92 -3.93 -39.87
N VAL A 28 6.38 -3.18 -38.92
CA VAL A 28 5.77 -3.70 -37.69
C VAL A 28 4.25 -3.60 -37.81
N THR A 29 3.58 -4.73 -37.70
CA THR A 29 2.11 -4.83 -37.68
C THR A 29 1.64 -5.54 -36.42
N ASP A 30 0.36 -5.42 -36.11
CA ASP A 30 -0.30 -6.24 -35.09
C ASP A 30 -0.87 -7.54 -35.68
N VAL A 31 -1.59 -8.29 -34.85
CA VAL A 31 -2.26 -9.55 -35.22
C VAL A 31 -3.47 -9.36 -36.16
N THR A 32 -4.09 -8.18 -36.19
CA THR A 32 -5.18 -7.85 -37.13
C THR A 32 -4.64 -7.38 -38.48
N GLY A 33 -3.33 -7.11 -38.58
CA GLY A 33 -2.63 -6.69 -39.78
C GLY A 33 -2.49 -5.17 -39.89
N ASP A 34 -2.87 -4.42 -38.85
CA ASP A 34 -2.77 -2.97 -38.82
C ASP A 34 -1.32 -2.56 -38.48
N PRO A 35 -0.80 -1.48 -39.09
CA PRO A 35 0.55 -0.99 -38.83
C PRO A 35 0.68 -0.42 -37.41
N VAL A 36 1.72 -0.84 -36.69
CA VAL A 36 2.01 -0.33 -35.34
C VAL A 36 2.83 0.95 -35.45
N ILE A 37 2.16 2.08 -35.28
CA ILE A 37 2.74 3.42 -35.34
C ILE A 37 3.41 3.75 -34.00
N GLY A 38 4.69 4.14 -34.03
CA GLY A 38 5.42 4.55 -32.83
C GLY A 38 6.09 3.42 -32.04
N ALA A 39 6.22 2.22 -32.62
CA ALA A 39 6.99 1.12 -32.02
C ALA A 39 8.48 1.49 -31.96
N SER A 40 9.11 1.17 -30.83
CA SER A 40 10.54 1.37 -30.62
C SER A 40 11.31 0.16 -31.13
N VAL A 41 12.28 0.40 -32.03
CA VAL A 41 13.17 -0.63 -32.60
C VAL A 41 14.60 -0.30 -32.20
N VAL A 42 15.20 -1.09 -31.31
CA VAL A 42 16.50 -0.79 -30.70
C VAL A 42 17.46 -1.95 -30.85
N GLU A 43 18.70 -1.69 -31.24
CA GLU A 43 19.77 -2.69 -31.24
C GLU A 43 20.17 -3.05 -29.79
N VAL A 44 20.05 -4.35 -29.47
CA VAL A 44 20.23 -4.88 -28.12
C VAL A 44 21.63 -4.58 -27.59
N GLY A 45 21.70 -3.97 -26.40
CA GLY A 45 22.96 -3.61 -25.74
C GLY A 45 23.52 -2.26 -26.17
N THR A 46 22.80 -1.49 -27.00
CA THR A 46 23.21 -0.16 -27.46
C THR A 46 22.08 0.86 -27.28
N THR A 47 22.37 2.14 -27.49
CA THR A 47 21.38 3.22 -27.58
C THR A 47 20.93 3.48 -29.03
N ASN A 48 21.37 2.65 -29.98
CA ASN A 48 21.07 2.79 -31.39
C ASN A 48 19.67 2.24 -31.70
N GLY A 49 18.72 3.13 -31.97
CA GLY A 49 17.34 2.76 -32.22
C GLY A 49 16.58 3.79 -33.03
N VAL A 50 15.42 3.37 -33.55
CA VAL A 50 14.51 4.18 -34.36
C VAL A 50 13.07 3.89 -33.96
N ILE A 51 12.16 4.81 -34.31
CA ILE A 51 10.72 4.67 -34.08
C ILE A 51 10.04 4.38 -35.42
N THR A 52 9.04 3.50 -35.45
CA THR A 52 8.26 3.22 -36.67
C THR A 52 7.43 4.43 -37.12
N ASP A 53 7.28 4.59 -38.44
CA ASP A 53 6.48 5.66 -39.04
C ASP A 53 4.96 5.37 -39.04
N LEU A 54 4.18 6.24 -39.69
CA LEU A 54 2.72 6.10 -39.84
C LEU A 54 2.26 4.83 -40.56
N ASN A 55 3.16 4.16 -41.29
CA ASN A 55 2.89 2.90 -41.98
C ASN A 55 3.56 1.71 -41.26
N GLY A 56 4.03 1.89 -40.01
CA GLY A 56 4.74 0.87 -39.25
C GLY A 56 6.14 0.57 -39.77
N LYS A 57 6.70 1.36 -40.70
CA LYS A 57 8.00 1.11 -41.31
C LYS A 57 9.13 1.61 -40.43
N PHE A 58 10.23 0.86 -40.41
CA PHE A 58 11.48 1.28 -39.77
C PHE A 58 12.68 1.03 -40.68
N SER A 59 13.76 1.78 -40.45
CA SER A 59 15.08 1.49 -40.99
C SER A 59 16.15 1.80 -39.95
N LEU A 60 16.94 0.78 -39.59
CA LEU A 60 17.98 0.86 -38.57
C LEU A 60 19.30 0.34 -39.14
N LYS A 61 20.40 0.97 -38.75
CA LYS A 61 21.75 0.59 -39.15
C LYS A 61 22.41 -0.14 -37.98
N VAL A 62 22.63 -1.44 -38.09
CA VAL A 62 23.05 -2.32 -36.99
C VAL A 62 24.35 -3.06 -37.32
N ALA A 63 25.05 -3.56 -36.32
CA ALA A 63 26.23 -4.41 -36.54
C ALA A 63 25.83 -5.77 -37.15
N PRO A 64 26.72 -6.43 -37.92
CA PRO A 64 26.44 -7.74 -38.50
C PRO A 64 26.33 -8.76 -37.36
N ASN A 65 25.32 -9.64 -37.40
CA ASN A 65 25.01 -10.63 -36.36
C ASN A 65 24.54 -10.06 -35.00
N SER A 66 24.14 -8.78 -34.93
CA SER A 66 23.50 -8.25 -33.72
C SER A 66 22.04 -8.68 -33.60
N GLN A 67 21.37 -8.25 -32.54
CA GLN A 67 19.95 -8.47 -32.33
C GLN A 67 19.28 -7.12 -32.14
N PHE A 68 18.03 -6.99 -32.55
CA PHE A 68 17.22 -5.82 -32.26
C PHE A 68 15.94 -6.22 -31.56
N LEU A 69 15.51 -5.36 -30.65
CA LEU A 69 14.30 -5.48 -29.84
C LEU A 69 13.25 -4.54 -30.42
N VAL A 70 12.05 -5.06 -30.64
CA VAL A 70 10.88 -4.25 -30.95
C VAL A 70 9.95 -4.25 -29.74
N SER A 71 9.57 -3.06 -29.29
CA SER A 71 8.65 -2.88 -28.17
C SER A 71 7.66 -1.74 -28.44
N TYR A 72 6.44 -1.93 -27.95
CA TYR A 72 5.40 -0.92 -27.95
C TYR A 72 4.52 -1.11 -26.72
N ILE A 73 3.93 -0.03 -26.21
CA ILE A 73 3.08 -0.09 -25.02
C ILE A 73 1.85 -0.95 -25.34
N GLY A 74 1.59 -1.96 -24.50
CA GLY A 74 0.47 -2.90 -24.69
C GLY A 74 0.79 -4.14 -25.56
N TYR A 75 2.04 -4.33 -26.00
CA TYR A 75 2.45 -5.47 -26.80
C TYR A 75 3.66 -6.20 -26.21
N LYS A 76 3.74 -7.51 -26.45
CA LYS A 76 4.88 -8.33 -26.03
C LYS A 76 6.14 -7.92 -26.79
N GLN A 77 7.21 -7.66 -26.05
CA GLN A 77 8.50 -7.33 -26.64
C GLN A 77 9.03 -8.52 -27.45
N GLN A 78 9.55 -8.24 -28.65
CA GLN A 78 10.08 -9.28 -29.54
C GLN A 78 11.52 -8.97 -29.94
N THR A 79 12.42 -9.91 -29.62
CA THR A 79 13.84 -9.84 -29.99
C THR A 79 14.10 -10.66 -31.25
N ILE A 80 14.74 -10.04 -32.25
CA ILE A 80 15.02 -10.65 -33.56
C ILE A 80 16.52 -10.58 -33.85
N LYS A 81 17.08 -11.69 -34.32
CA LYS A 81 18.49 -11.76 -34.73
C LYS A 81 18.67 -11.23 -36.16
N VAL A 82 19.67 -10.38 -36.36
CA VAL A 82 20.04 -9.87 -37.68
C VAL A 82 20.78 -10.98 -38.44
N GLY A 83 20.06 -11.63 -39.35
CA GLY A 83 20.57 -12.69 -40.22
C GLY A 83 21.13 -12.17 -41.54
N SER A 84 21.08 -13.01 -42.59
CA SER A 84 21.44 -12.64 -43.97
C SER A 84 20.45 -11.67 -44.61
N GLU A 85 19.18 -11.72 -44.20
CA GLU A 85 18.11 -10.85 -44.69
C GLU A 85 18.31 -9.38 -44.27
N SER A 86 17.79 -8.45 -45.07
CA SER A 86 17.81 -7.00 -44.83
C SER A 86 16.42 -6.40 -44.62
N THR A 87 15.36 -7.20 -44.81
CA THR A 87 13.97 -6.79 -44.69
C THR A 87 13.25 -7.71 -43.72
N TYR A 88 12.51 -7.14 -42.75
CA TYR A 88 11.81 -7.89 -41.71
C TYR A 88 10.33 -7.50 -41.64
N ASN A 89 9.44 -8.48 -41.57
CA ASN A 89 8.03 -8.26 -41.25
C ASN A 89 7.78 -8.80 -39.84
N ILE A 90 7.38 -7.91 -38.92
CA ILE A 90 7.31 -8.19 -37.49
C ILE A 90 5.87 -8.04 -37.04
N VAL A 91 5.29 -9.12 -36.53
CA VAL A 91 3.94 -9.12 -36.00
C VAL A 91 4.01 -9.08 -34.48
N LEU A 92 3.70 -7.92 -33.89
CA LEU A 92 3.60 -7.78 -32.44
C LEU A 92 2.29 -8.38 -31.95
N LYS A 93 2.38 -9.20 -30.92
CA LYS A 93 1.22 -9.75 -30.23
C LYS A 93 0.90 -8.86 -29.03
N GLU A 94 -0.38 -8.58 -28.82
CA GLU A 94 -0.83 -7.87 -27.62
C GLU A 94 -0.29 -8.57 -26.37
N ASP A 95 0.10 -7.78 -25.38
CA ASP A 95 0.49 -8.28 -24.07
C ASP A 95 -0.76 -8.55 -23.24
N SER A 96 -1.57 -9.51 -23.69
CA SER A 96 -2.75 -9.98 -22.98
C SER A 96 -2.38 -11.00 -21.88
N GLU A 97 -1.19 -10.89 -21.28
CA GLU A 97 -0.94 -11.51 -19.99
C GLU A 97 -1.79 -10.80 -18.96
N VAL A 98 -3.06 -11.22 -18.86
CA VAL A 98 -3.74 -11.25 -17.58
C VAL A 98 -2.77 -11.98 -16.67
N LEU A 99 -2.12 -11.26 -15.76
CA LEU A 99 -1.30 -11.85 -14.70
C LEU A 99 -2.13 -12.97 -14.09
N ASP A 100 -1.72 -14.22 -14.32
CA ASP A 100 -2.39 -15.36 -13.73
C ASP A 100 -2.25 -15.20 -12.21
N GLU A 101 -3.29 -14.70 -11.56
CA GLU A 101 -3.32 -14.60 -10.11
C GLU A 101 -3.14 -16.01 -9.53
N VAL A 102 -1.95 -16.24 -8.99
CA VAL A 102 -1.58 -17.51 -8.36
C VAL A 102 -2.08 -17.48 -6.93
N VAL A 103 -3.03 -18.35 -6.61
CA VAL A 103 -3.49 -18.58 -5.25
C VAL A 103 -2.60 -19.67 -4.65
N VAL A 104 -2.02 -19.39 -3.49
CA VAL A 104 -1.32 -20.41 -2.69
C VAL A 104 -2.37 -21.15 -1.87
N VAL A 105 -2.46 -22.47 -2.06
CA VAL A 105 -3.32 -23.33 -1.23
C VAL A 105 -2.49 -24.48 -0.71
N GLY A 106 -2.27 -24.53 0.60
CA GLY A 106 -1.59 -25.64 1.29
C GLY A 106 -0.12 -25.82 0.89
N TYR A 107 0.09 -26.51 -0.23
CA TYR A 107 1.39 -26.94 -0.74
C TYR A 107 1.53 -26.81 -2.28
N GLY A 108 0.63 -26.07 -2.95
CA GLY A 108 0.71 -25.85 -4.39
C GLY A 108 0.12 -24.51 -4.85
N SER A 109 0.71 -23.95 -5.90
CA SER A 109 0.20 -22.78 -6.63
C SER A 109 -0.89 -23.21 -7.62
N GLN A 110 -2.11 -22.71 -7.46
CA GLN A 110 -3.19 -22.92 -8.43
C GLN A 110 -3.67 -21.58 -8.99
N LYS A 111 -3.97 -21.55 -10.29
CA LYS A 111 -4.58 -20.37 -10.90
C LYS A 111 -5.93 -20.11 -10.26
N LYS A 112 -6.25 -18.84 -9.96
CA LYS A 112 -7.53 -18.41 -9.39
C LYS A 112 -8.76 -19.02 -10.09
N VAL A 113 -8.71 -19.16 -11.42
CA VAL A 113 -9.78 -19.74 -12.23
C VAL A 113 -10.03 -21.23 -12.00
N ASN A 114 -9.05 -21.96 -11.45
CA ASN A 114 -9.11 -23.39 -11.23
C ASN A 114 -9.46 -23.76 -9.78
N VAL A 115 -9.58 -22.77 -8.89
CA VAL A 115 -9.95 -23.00 -7.49
C VAL A 115 -11.47 -23.16 -7.43
N THR A 116 -11.93 -24.36 -7.05
CA THR A 116 -13.35 -24.70 -6.96
C THR A 116 -14.04 -24.17 -5.69
N GLY A 117 -13.29 -23.56 -4.75
CA GLY A 117 -13.80 -22.98 -3.50
C GLY A 117 -13.79 -21.45 -3.48
N ALA A 118 -14.57 -20.84 -2.58
CA ALA A 118 -14.62 -19.38 -2.40
C ALA A 118 -13.32 -18.87 -1.75
N VAL A 119 -12.37 -18.48 -2.60
CA VAL A 119 -11.12 -17.83 -2.19
C VAL A 119 -11.14 -16.37 -2.62
N GLY A 120 -10.90 -15.47 -1.66
CA GLY A 120 -10.61 -14.07 -1.96
C GLY A 120 -9.11 -13.86 -2.04
N MET A 121 -8.61 -13.27 -3.11
CA MET A 121 -7.20 -12.90 -3.24
C MET A 121 -7.07 -11.37 -3.30
N VAL A 122 -6.07 -10.85 -2.60
CA VAL A 122 -5.65 -9.44 -2.65
C VAL A 122 -4.21 -9.40 -3.11
N SER A 123 -3.94 -8.66 -4.19
CA SER A 123 -2.60 -8.44 -4.73
C SER A 123 -1.86 -7.35 -3.95
N ALA A 124 -0.52 -7.35 -4.05
CA ALA A 124 0.33 -6.32 -3.47
C ALA A 124 -0.11 -4.89 -3.85
N ASP A 125 -0.44 -4.64 -5.12
CA ASP A 125 -0.82 -3.32 -5.63
C ASP A 125 -2.03 -2.73 -4.87
N ALA A 126 -3.00 -3.57 -4.51
CA ALA A 126 -4.19 -3.15 -3.76
C ALA A 126 -3.87 -2.81 -2.29
N LEU A 127 -2.80 -3.40 -1.74
CA LEU A 127 -2.31 -3.10 -0.39
C LEU A 127 -1.43 -1.85 -0.39
N GLU A 128 -0.54 -1.71 -1.36
CA GLU A 128 0.37 -0.55 -1.50
C GLU A 128 -0.36 0.76 -1.80
N ALA A 129 -1.50 0.69 -2.51
CA ALA A 129 -2.34 1.86 -2.76
C ALA A 129 -2.99 2.45 -1.49
N ARG A 130 -2.89 1.76 -0.34
CA ARG A 130 -3.51 2.18 0.92
C ARG A 130 -2.44 2.62 1.93
N PRO A 131 -2.45 3.89 2.36
CA PRO A 131 -1.46 4.41 3.31
C PRO A 131 -1.81 4.01 4.75
N VAL A 132 -1.74 2.72 5.07
CA VAL A 132 -2.05 2.18 6.40
C VAL A 132 -0.80 1.62 7.08
N ALA A 133 -0.80 1.58 8.41
CA ALA A 133 0.37 1.17 9.20
C ALA A 133 0.54 -0.36 9.29
N ASN A 134 -0.53 -1.14 9.09
CA ASN A 134 -0.51 -2.59 9.23
C ASN A 134 -1.34 -3.30 8.16
N ALA A 135 -1.03 -4.58 7.92
CA ALA A 135 -1.67 -5.37 6.87
C ALA A 135 -3.15 -5.67 7.17
N SER A 136 -3.54 -5.73 8.44
CA SER A 136 -4.92 -5.97 8.85
C SER A 136 -5.84 -4.80 8.45
N GLN A 137 -5.40 -3.55 8.63
CA GLN A 137 -6.11 -2.36 8.14
C GLN A 137 -6.13 -2.29 6.61
N ALA A 138 -5.07 -2.75 5.93
CA ALA A 138 -4.99 -2.74 4.47
C ALA A 138 -6.07 -3.64 3.84
N LEU A 139 -6.36 -4.77 4.49
CA LEU A 139 -7.35 -5.75 4.04
C LEU A 139 -8.79 -5.35 4.38
N GLN A 140 -8.99 -4.34 5.23
CA GLN A 140 -10.32 -3.90 5.64
C GLN A 140 -11.12 -3.37 4.45
N GLY A 141 -12.23 -4.06 4.15
CA GLY A 141 -13.12 -3.74 3.03
C GLY A 141 -12.62 -4.18 1.66
N VAL A 142 -11.43 -4.78 1.54
CA VAL A 142 -10.91 -5.29 0.25
C VAL A 142 -11.40 -6.72 -0.01
N VAL A 143 -11.50 -7.54 1.04
CA VAL A 143 -11.94 -8.92 0.93
C VAL A 143 -13.43 -9.04 1.30
N PRO A 144 -14.32 -9.43 0.38
CA PRO A 144 -15.73 -9.62 0.70
C PRO A 144 -15.94 -10.68 1.77
N GLY A 145 -16.68 -10.36 2.83
CA GLY A 145 -16.98 -11.29 3.92
C GLY A 145 -15.84 -11.49 4.93
N LEU A 146 -14.73 -10.74 4.83
CA LEU A 146 -13.77 -10.57 5.92
C LEU A 146 -14.17 -9.33 6.72
N ASN A 147 -14.61 -9.51 7.96
CA ASN A 147 -14.90 -8.40 8.86
C ASN A 147 -13.71 -8.17 9.78
N LEU A 148 -13.17 -6.97 9.71
CA LEU A 148 -12.14 -6.46 10.59
C LEU A 148 -12.76 -5.36 11.45
N THR A 149 -12.74 -5.56 12.76
CA THR A 149 -13.32 -4.63 13.73
C THR A 149 -12.26 -4.20 14.72
N VAL A 150 -12.28 -2.92 15.06
CA VAL A 150 -11.37 -2.35 16.04
C VAL A 150 -11.82 -2.84 17.42
N GLY A 151 -10.93 -3.49 18.17
CA GLY A 151 -11.21 -3.92 19.54
C GLY A 151 -11.31 -2.74 20.52
N ASN A 152 -11.44 -3.05 21.81
CA ASN A 152 -11.51 -2.03 22.88
C ASN A 152 -10.31 -1.06 22.91
N ASN A 153 -9.19 -1.43 22.27
CA ASN A 153 -7.97 -0.62 22.21
C ASN A 153 -7.99 0.45 21.10
N GLY A 154 -9.08 0.56 20.33
CA GLY A 154 -9.26 1.63 19.36
C GLY A 154 -8.19 1.65 18.26
N GLY A 155 -7.95 2.83 17.70
CA GLY A 155 -6.91 3.09 16.69
C GLY A 155 -5.48 3.15 17.24
N SER A 156 -5.20 2.49 18.37
CA SER A 156 -3.83 2.40 18.90
C SER A 156 -2.89 1.79 17.86
N LEU A 157 -1.64 2.24 17.83
CA LEU A 157 -0.63 1.79 16.87
C LEU A 157 -0.38 0.27 16.95
N ASP A 158 -0.53 -0.30 18.15
CA ASP A 158 -0.43 -1.75 18.42
C ASP A 158 -1.81 -2.42 18.62
N GLY A 159 -2.89 -1.75 18.23
CA GLY A 159 -4.25 -2.28 18.37
C GLY A 159 -4.46 -3.50 17.46
N THR A 160 -4.66 -4.67 18.05
CA THR A 160 -5.02 -5.87 17.29
C THR A 160 -6.47 -5.76 16.80
N LEU A 161 -6.67 -5.91 15.48
CA LEU A 161 -8.01 -5.95 14.90
C LEU A 161 -8.65 -7.32 15.16
N ASN A 162 -9.90 -7.31 15.62
CA ASN A 162 -10.72 -8.50 15.69
C ASN A 162 -11.13 -8.89 14.27
N MET A 163 -10.81 -10.13 13.87
CA MET A 163 -11.08 -10.68 12.54
C MET A 163 -12.11 -11.79 12.59
N ASN A 164 -13.07 -11.75 11.68
CA ASN A 164 -13.95 -12.89 11.41
C ASN A 164 -14.21 -13.03 9.90
N ILE A 165 -14.43 -14.26 9.45
CA ILE A 165 -14.79 -14.58 8.07
C ILE A 165 -16.26 -15.05 8.08
N ARG A 166 -17.12 -14.36 7.34
CA ARG A 166 -18.58 -14.60 7.25
C ARG A 166 -19.35 -14.43 8.57
N GLY A 167 -18.87 -13.62 9.49
CA GLY A 167 -19.55 -13.29 10.75
C GLY A 167 -19.12 -14.15 11.93
N ALA A 168 -19.81 -14.00 13.07
CA ALA A 168 -19.49 -14.75 14.28
C ALA A 168 -19.93 -16.22 14.15
N GLY A 169 -18.97 -17.14 14.07
CA GLY A 169 -19.21 -18.58 14.00
C GLY A 169 -19.46 -19.26 15.35
N THR A 170 -19.46 -18.49 16.44
CA THR A 170 -19.56 -19.00 17.81
C THR A 170 -20.55 -18.17 18.64
N ILE A 171 -21.32 -18.85 19.50
CA ILE A 171 -22.34 -18.24 20.37
C ILE A 171 -21.86 -18.18 21.84
N GLY A 172 -20.73 -18.83 22.18
CA GLY A 172 -20.24 -18.97 23.55
C GLY A 172 -19.19 -17.92 23.92
N ASP A 173 -19.36 -17.31 25.09
CA ASP A 173 -18.35 -16.48 25.75
C ASP A 173 -17.11 -17.34 26.04
N GLY A 174 -15.98 -17.02 25.40
CA GLY A 174 -14.73 -17.81 25.45
C GLY A 174 -14.44 -18.71 24.23
N SER A 175 -15.32 -18.79 23.25
CA SER A 175 -15.05 -19.48 21.97
C SER A 175 -14.68 -18.48 20.88
N GLY A 176 -13.37 -18.32 20.63
CA GLY A 176 -12.86 -17.43 19.59
C GLY A 176 -13.22 -17.92 18.19
N SER A 177 -13.78 -17.04 17.37
CA SER A 177 -14.11 -17.28 15.95
C SER A 177 -13.07 -16.65 15.00
N SER A 178 -11.84 -16.45 15.49
CA SER A 178 -10.76 -15.87 14.70
C SER A 178 -10.27 -16.86 13.64
N PRO A 179 -10.03 -16.41 12.39
CA PRO A 179 -9.46 -17.24 11.35
C PRO A 179 -7.99 -17.57 11.67
N LEU A 180 -7.50 -18.70 11.13
CA LEU A 180 -6.08 -19.05 11.20
C LEU A 180 -5.29 -18.16 10.25
N VAL A 181 -4.28 -17.45 10.74
CA VAL A 181 -3.38 -16.63 9.92
C VAL A 181 -2.07 -17.39 9.72
N LEU A 182 -1.68 -17.58 8.46
CA LEU A 182 -0.43 -18.22 8.07
C LEU A 182 0.40 -17.23 7.24
N ILE A 183 1.61 -16.95 7.69
CA ILE A 183 2.60 -16.14 6.98
C ILE A 183 3.65 -17.10 6.44
N ASP A 184 3.74 -17.21 5.12
CA ASP A 184 4.62 -18.15 4.42
C ASP A 184 4.50 -19.62 4.93
N GLY A 185 3.29 -19.99 5.35
CA GLY A 185 2.97 -21.32 5.86
C GLY A 185 3.16 -21.53 7.37
N ILE A 186 3.60 -20.51 8.12
CA ILE A 186 3.78 -20.56 9.58
C ILE A 186 2.70 -19.70 10.25
N GLU A 187 2.15 -20.20 11.36
CA GLU A 187 1.17 -19.45 12.17
C GLU A 187 1.78 -18.17 12.74
N GLY A 188 1.11 -17.03 12.55
CA GLY A 188 1.61 -15.73 12.99
C GLY A 188 0.53 -14.65 13.05
N ASP A 189 0.93 -13.41 13.39
CA ASP A 189 0.01 -12.27 13.50
C ASP A 189 0.15 -11.34 12.29
N LEU A 190 -0.99 -11.05 11.66
CA LEU A 190 -1.10 -10.16 10.52
C LEU A 190 -0.65 -8.72 10.85
N ASN A 191 -0.75 -8.29 12.11
CA ASN A 191 -0.32 -6.95 12.53
C ASN A 191 1.21 -6.80 12.54
N THR A 192 1.96 -7.90 12.64
CA THR A 192 3.43 -7.87 12.65
C THR A 192 4.04 -7.83 11.25
N VAL A 193 3.22 -7.98 10.20
CA VAL A 193 3.69 -7.99 8.82
C VAL A 193 3.56 -6.61 8.21
N ASN A 194 4.66 -6.12 7.64
CA ASN A 194 4.67 -4.90 6.86
C ASN A 194 3.89 -5.13 5.54
N PRO A 195 2.85 -4.32 5.24
CA PRO A 195 2.10 -4.44 3.99
C PRO A 195 2.98 -4.41 2.74
N ASN A 196 4.08 -3.66 2.77
CA ASN A 196 5.00 -3.52 1.63
C ASN A 196 5.79 -4.79 1.31
N ASP A 197 5.90 -5.71 2.27
CA ASP A 197 6.59 -6.99 2.10
C ASP A 197 5.65 -8.10 1.64
N ILE A 198 4.35 -7.83 1.56
CA ILE A 198 3.33 -8.79 1.13
C ILE A 198 3.25 -8.83 -0.39
N GLU A 199 3.40 -10.03 -0.96
CA GLU A 199 3.16 -10.27 -2.38
C GLU A 199 1.68 -10.52 -2.66
N SER A 200 1.03 -11.33 -1.81
CA SER A 200 -0.40 -11.56 -1.89
C SER A 200 -1.00 -12.03 -0.57
N VAL A 201 -2.30 -11.76 -0.40
CA VAL A 201 -3.11 -12.32 0.68
C VAL A 201 -4.24 -13.14 0.10
N SER A 202 -4.29 -14.42 0.46
CA SER A 202 -5.34 -15.35 0.07
C SER A 202 -6.20 -15.71 1.27
N VAL A 203 -7.49 -15.41 1.20
CA VAL A 203 -8.48 -15.69 2.25
C VAL A 203 -9.36 -16.86 1.81
N LEU A 204 -9.17 -18.01 2.47
CA LEU A 204 -9.96 -19.23 2.28
C LEU A 204 -11.22 -19.16 3.12
N LYS A 205 -12.38 -18.99 2.48
CA LYS A 205 -13.67 -18.75 3.16
C LYS A 205 -14.53 -20.01 3.32
N ASP A 206 -14.21 -21.06 2.57
CA ASP A 206 -14.98 -22.31 2.56
C ASP A 206 -14.27 -23.43 3.31
N ALA A 207 -15.07 -24.28 3.95
CA ALA A 207 -14.59 -25.42 4.72
C ALA A 207 -13.77 -26.41 3.89
N ALA A 208 -14.08 -26.60 2.61
CA ALA A 208 -13.34 -27.52 1.73
C ALA A 208 -11.92 -27.01 1.39
N SER A 209 -11.76 -25.70 1.20
CA SER A 209 -10.44 -25.08 1.01
C SER A 209 -9.64 -25.00 2.32
N ALA A 210 -10.34 -24.75 3.42
CA ALA A 210 -9.74 -24.57 4.74
C ALA A 210 -9.37 -25.90 5.42
N SER A 211 -10.07 -27.01 5.12
CA SER A 211 -9.87 -28.32 5.76
C SER A 211 -8.47 -28.91 5.58
N ILE A 212 -7.72 -28.44 4.59
CA ILE A 212 -6.30 -28.80 4.39
C ILE A 212 -5.46 -28.40 5.61
N TYR A 213 -5.84 -27.32 6.30
CA TYR A 213 -5.15 -26.79 7.48
C TYR A 213 -5.73 -27.30 8.81
N GLY A 214 -6.63 -28.29 8.76
CA GLY A 214 -7.13 -29.01 9.93
C GLY A 214 -8.20 -28.29 10.74
N ALA A 215 -8.43 -28.75 11.97
CA ALA A 215 -9.54 -28.31 12.82
C ALA A 215 -9.48 -26.82 13.23
N ARG A 216 -8.29 -26.20 13.21
CA ARG A 216 -8.09 -24.77 13.50
C ARG A 216 -8.58 -23.86 12.38
N ALA A 217 -8.82 -24.41 11.19
CA ALA A 217 -9.27 -23.70 10.01
C ALA A 217 -10.81 -23.66 9.87
N SER A 218 -11.54 -24.08 10.92
CA SER A 218 -13.02 -24.09 10.95
C SER A 218 -13.64 -22.71 10.73
N PHE A 219 -12.92 -21.64 11.04
CA PHE A 219 -13.33 -20.25 10.84
C PHE A 219 -12.64 -19.59 9.63
N GLY A 220 -12.05 -20.40 8.73
CA GLY A 220 -11.32 -19.96 7.54
C GLY A 220 -9.82 -19.72 7.80
N VAL A 221 -9.09 -19.48 6.72
CA VAL A 221 -7.62 -19.30 6.76
C VAL A 221 -7.25 -18.05 5.95
N ILE A 222 -6.36 -17.23 6.51
CA ILE A 222 -5.73 -16.11 5.83
C ILE A 222 -4.28 -16.51 5.58
N LEU A 223 -3.93 -16.72 4.32
CA LEU A 223 -2.56 -16.96 3.90
C LEU A 223 -1.96 -15.65 3.42
N VAL A 224 -0.84 -15.28 4.02
CA VAL A 224 -0.01 -14.17 3.60
C VAL A 224 1.24 -14.77 2.96
N THR A 225 1.51 -14.37 1.72
CA THR A 225 2.74 -14.71 1.00
C THR A 225 3.60 -13.47 0.93
N THR A 226 4.83 -13.54 1.42
CA THR A 226 5.78 -12.43 1.36
C THR A 226 6.54 -12.40 0.03
N LYS A 227 7.01 -11.21 -0.35
CA LYS A 227 7.79 -11.00 -1.57
C LYS A 227 9.11 -11.78 -1.48
N SER A 228 9.34 -12.64 -2.45
CA SER A 228 10.58 -13.40 -2.58
C SER A 228 11.56 -12.77 -3.59
N GLY A 229 12.83 -13.19 -3.50
CA GLY A 229 13.89 -12.74 -4.40
C GLY A 229 13.61 -13.19 -5.85
N LYS A 230 13.55 -12.25 -6.81
CA LYS A 230 13.37 -12.57 -8.23
C LYS A 230 14.73 -12.67 -8.92
N SER A 231 14.92 -13.71 -9.73
CA SER A 231 16.15 -13.87 -10.51
C SER A 231 16.27 -12.75 -11.54
N GLY A 232 17.41 -12.06 -11.58
CA GLY A 232 17.62 -10.91 -12.46
C GLY A 232 18.53 -9.84 -11.86
N LYS A 233 18.37 -8.61 -12.36
CA LYS A 233 19.14 -7.45 -11.87
C LYS A 233 18.70 -7.10 -10.46
N THR A 234 19.66 -6.80 -9.58
CA THR A 234 19.39 -6.28 -8.25
C THR A 234 18.53 -5.03 -8.35
N ASN A 235 17.35 -5.07 -7.71
CA ASN A 235 16.46 -3.93 -7.63
C ASN A 235 16.47 -3.37 -6.21
N VAL A 236 16.71 -2.06 -6.09
CA VAL A 236 16.69 -1.35 -4.81
C VAL A 236 15.56 -0.34 -4.90
N SER A 237 14.60 -0.44 -3.99
CA SER A 237 13.50 0.51 -3.90
C SER A 237 13.45 1.13 -2.52
N TYR A 238 13.24 2.44 -2.49
CA TYR A 238 13.06 3.21 -1.28
C TYR A 238 11.74 3.98 -1.39
N SER A 239 10.90 3.86 -0.39
CA SER A 239 9.69 4.67 -0.25
C SER A 239 9.71 5.41 1.08
N GLY A 240 9.34 6.69 1.02
CA GLY A 240 9.18 7.54 2.19
C GLY A 240 7.80 8.18 2.14
N SER A 241 7.07 8.14 3.24
CA SER A 241 5.78 8.82 3.37
C SER A 241 5.73 9.65 4.65
N ALA A 242 5.09 10.80 4.57
CA ALA A 242 4.77 11.65 5.70
C ALA A 242 3.25 11.84 5.72
N ARG A 243 2.65 11.68 6.91
CA ARG A 243 1.21 11.71 7.13
C ARG A 243 0.90 12.70 8.25
N PHE A 244 -0.18 13.45 8.08
CA PHE A 244 -0.70 14.36 9.10
C PHE A 244 -2.13 13.92 9.38
N SER A 245 -2.38 13.48 10.60
CA SER A 245 -3.67 12.94 11.02
C SER A 245 -4.39 13.93 11.93
N ASP A 246 -5.67 14.18 11.67
CA ASP A 246 -6.55 15.04 12.46
C ASP A 246 -7.80 14.27 12.89
N ALA A 247 -8.34 14.60 14.06
CA ALA A 247 -9.51 13.96 14.64
C ALA A 247 -10.81 14.60 14.12
N ILE A 248 -11.50 13.89 13.22
CA ILE A 248 -12.70 14.41 12.53
C ILE A 248 -14.03 14.26 13.32
N GLY A 249 -13.98 13.69 14.52
CA GLY A 249 -15.17 13.30 15.29
C GLY A 249 -15.12 13.71 16.75
N ILE A 250 -14.44 14.81 17.05
CA ILE A 250 -14.39 15.36 18.41
C ILE A 250 -15.77 15.92 18.77
N PRO A 251 -16.39 15.49 19.88
CA PRO A 251 -17.67 16.05 20.32
C PRO A 251 -17.53 17.51 20.76
N ASP A 252 -18.39 18.38 20.23
CA ASP A 252 -18.52 19.74 20.74
C ASP A 252 -19.19 19.71 22.12
N ILE A 253 -18.48 20.16 23.15
CA ILE A 253 -19.07 20.30 24.49
C ILE A 253 -19.72 21.67 24.67
N MET A 254 -20.76 21.68 25.48
CA MET A 254 -21.43 22.91 25.88
C MET A 254 -20.53 23.71 26.83
N ASP A 255 -20.52 25.04 26.66
CA ASP A 255 -19.83 25.92 27.58
C ASP A 255 -20.42 25.85 29.01
N SER A 256 -19.60 26.16 30.00
CA SER A 256 -19.96 25.96 31.41
C SER A 256 -21.10 26.88 31.88
N TYR A 257 -21.28 28.06 31.28
CA TYR A 257 -22.39 28.96 31.60
C TYR A 257 -23.71 28.42 31.09
N THR A 258 -23.76 28.02 29.82
CA THR A 258 -24.95 27.40 29.23
C THR A 258 -25.30 26.09 29.92
N PHE A 259 -24.30 25.27 30.28
CA PHE A 259 -24.50 24.07 31.07
C PHE A 259 -25.17 24.37 32.41
N ALA A 260 -24.65 25.33 33.16
CA ALA A 260 -25.18 25.71 34.47
C ALA A 260 -26.62 26.29 34.38
N GLN A 261 -26.91 27.06 33.33
CA GLN A 261 -28.28 27.55 33.05
C GLN A 261 -29.26 26.40 32.81
N TYR A 262 -28.92 25.43 31.95
CA TYR A 262 -29.78 24.28 31.70
C TYR A 262 -29.96 23.40 32.92
N PHE A 263 -28.92 23.24 33.75
CA PHE A 263 -29.01 22.46 34.98
C PHE A 263 -29.93 23.11 36.02
N ASN A 264 -29.83 24.43 36.20
CA ASN A 264 -30.74 25.18 37.05
C ASN A 264 -32.18 25.14 36.53
N ARG A 265 -32.39 25.30 35.21
CA ARG A 265 -33.71 25.19 34.59
C ARG A 265 -34.32 23.79 34.77
N ALA A 266 -33.51 22.74 34.65
CA ALA A 266 -33.94 21.36 34.90
C ALA A 266 -34.33 21.14 36.37
N SER A 267 -33.59 21.72 37.33
CA SER A 267 -33.92 21.70 38.75
C SER A 267 -35.24 22.42 39.04
N ALA A 268 -35.41 23.63 38.49
CA ALA A 268 -36.62 24.43 38.63
C ALA A 268 -37.86 23.70 38.07
N ASN A 269 -37.73 23.02 36.92
CA ASN A 269 -38.82 22.19 36.36
C ASN A 269 -39.24 21.03 37.27
N LYS A 270 -38.35 20.55 38.14
CA LYS A 270 -38.63 19.52 39.15
C LYS A 270 -39.08 20.12 40.50
N SER A 271 -39.36 21.42 40.56
CA SER A 271 -39.63 22.16 41.81
C SER A 271 -38.46 22.14 42.81
N GLY A 272 -37.23 21.94 42.33
CA GLY A 272 -36.00 22.07 43.10
C GLY A 272 -35.48 23.51 43.14
N GLY A 273 -34.52 23.77 44.02
CA GLY A 273 -33.80 25.06 44.07
C GLY A 273 -32.66 25.15 43.06
N ASP A 274 -32.02 26.32 42.99
CA ASP A 274 -30.85 26.54 42.14
C ASP A 274 -29.69 25.65 42.59
N ILE A 275 -29.13 24.89 41.64
CA ILE A 275 -27.98 24.02 41.89
C ILE A 275 -26.70 24.85 41.79
N PHE A 276 -26.63 25.73 40.79
CA PHE A 276 -25.62 26.77 40.67
C PHE A 276 -26.20 28.07 41.21
N ALA A 277 -25.72 28.50 42.39
CA ALA A 277 -26.19 29.75 42.99
C ALA A 277 -25.87 30.96 42.07
N PRO A 278 -26.66 32.06 42.12
CA PRO A 278 -26.44 33.23 41.27
C PRO A 278 -25.00 33.79 41.31
N ALA A 279 -24.37 33.76 42.49
CA ALA A 279 -22.98 34.18 42.64
C ALA A 279 -21.97 33.27 41.91
N VAL A 280 -22.29 31.99 41.71
CA VAL A 280 -21.47 31.07 40.89
C VAL A 280 -21.67 31.37 39.41
N MET A 281 -22.91 31.61 38.99
CA MET A 281 -23.24 31.94 37.60
C MET A 281 -22.49 33.19 37.11
N GLU A 282 -22.42 34.23 37.95
CA GLU A 282 -21.65 35.44 37.64
C GLU A 282 -20.13 35.19 37.62
N ARG A 283 -19.61 34.30 38.49
CA ARG A 283 -18.20 33.89 38.42
C ARG A 283 -17.88 33.11 37.15
N ILE A 284 -18.79 32.24 36.70
CA ILE A 284 -18.62 31.50 35.44
C ILE A 284 -18.53 32.47 34.26
N LYS A 285 -19.45 33.46 34.18
CA LYS A 285 -19.37 34.51 33.15
C LYS A 285 -18.06 35.30 33.25
N ALA A 286 -17.69 35.74 34.45
CA ALA A 286 -16.46 36.48 34.67
C ALA A 286 -15.21 35.68 34.25
N TYR A 287 -15.23 34.36 34.43
CA TYR A 287 -14.17 33.48 33.96
C TYR A 287 -14.15 33.37 32.43
N GLN A 288 -15.31 33.19 31.78
CA GLN A 288 -15.42 33.16 30.32
C GLN A 288 -15.01 34.50 29.67
N GLU A 289 -15.34 35.63 30.30
CA GLU A 289 -14.95 36.98 29.86
C GLU A 289 -13.47 37.30 30.16
N GLY A 290 -12.74 36.42 30.86
CA GLY A 290 -11.33 36.59 31.21
C GLY A 290 -11.06 37.60 32.33
N THR A 291 -12.10 38.14 32.98
CA THR A 291 -11.95 39.04 34.13
C THR A 291 -11.56 38.29 35.40
N LEU A 292 -11.95 37.01 35.50
CA LEU A 292 -11.52 36.08 36.54
C LEU A 292 -10.62 35.00 35.92
N LYS A 293 -9.38 34.86 36.39
CA LYS A 293 -8.42 33.87 35.85
C LYS A 293 -8.41 32.53 36.58
N ALA A 294 -8.92 32.48 37.81
CA ALA A 294 -8.94 31.26 38.61
C ALA A 294 -10.14 30.40 38.22
N THR A 295 -9.94 29.10 38.01
CA THR A 295 -10.99 28.12 37.66
C THR A 295 -11.94 27.81 38.82
N THR A 296 -11.55 28.18 40.04
CA THR A 296 -12.32 27.98 41.27
C THR A 296 -11.88 28.97 42.36
N VAL A 297 -12.65 29.05 43.43
CA VAL A 297 -12.42 29.92 44.61
C VAL A 297 -12.25 29.07 45.86
N ASP A 298 -11.50 29.56 46.85
CA ASP A 298 -11.42 28.96 48.18
C ASP A 298 -12.76 29.10 48.90
N ASN A 299 -13.17 28.07 49.64
CA ASN A 299 -14.37 28.10 50.48
C ASN A 299 -14.19 28.82 51.83
N GLY A 300 -13.03 29.44 52.06
CA GLY A 300 -12.66 30.12 53.30
C GLY A 300 -11.98 29.23 54.34
N ALA A 301 -11.77 27.94 54.02
CA ALA A 301 -11.12 26.95 54.90
C ALA A 301 -9.85 26.36 54.28
N GLY A 302 -9.29 26.98 53.22
CA GLY A 302 -8.14 26.42 52.50
C GLY A 302 -8.54 25.32 51.53
N ILE A 303 -9.82 25.18 51.20
CA ILE A 303 -10.35 24.12 50.35
C ILE A 303 -10.99 24.75 49.11
N TRP A 304 -10.47 24.40 47.95
CA TRP A 304 -11.00 24.85 46.67
C TRP A 304 -12.39 24.29 46.40
N GLN A 305 -13.28 25.16 45.92
CA GLN A 305 -14.63 24.78 45.50
C GLN A 305 -14.57 23.82 44.31
N LYS A 306 -15.56 22.93 44.21
CA LYS A 306 -15.66 21.91 43.15
C LYS A 306 -17.08 21.83 42.59
N TRP A 307 -17.21 21.23 41.42
CA TRP A 307 -18.50 20.93 40.78
C TRP A 307 -19.37 22.18 40.64
N ALA A 308 -20.58 22.18 41.22
CA ALA A 308 -21.55 23.28 41.14
C ALA A 308 -21.11 24.60 41.80
N SER A 309 -19.97 24.61 42.49
CA SER A 309 -19.38 25.80 43.12
C SER A 309 -18.13 26.33 42.42
N ALA A 310 -17.61 25.60 41.41
CA ALA A 310 -16.47 26.01 40.60
C ALA A 310 -16.93 26.84 39.38
N ASN A 311 -15.97 27.42 38.64
CA ASN A 311 -16.26 28.34 37.55
C ASN A 311 -15.39 28.13 36.30
N GLY A 312 -14.73 26.98 36.17
CA GLY A 312 -13.92 26.65 34.99
C GLY A 312 -14.76 26.49 33.72
N ASN A 313 -14.14 26.76 32.58
CA ASN A 313 -14.71 26.57 31.24
C ASN A 313 -13.62 25.97 30.33
N THR A 314 -13.25 24.72 30.60
CA THR A 314 -12.19 24.02 29.86
C THR A 314 -12.84 23.02 28.92
N ASP A 315 -12.50 23.11 27.64
CA ASP A 315 -12.78 22.05 26.69
C ASP A 315 -11.77 20.92 26.89
N TRP A 316 -12.19 19.87 27.60
CA TRP A 316 -11.33 18.73 27.86
C TRP A 316 -11.00 17.95 26.60
N PHE A 317 -11.84 17.97 25.56
CA PHE A 317 -11.52 17.29 24.32
C PHE A 317 -10.45 18.05 23.55
N GLU A 318 -10.53 19.38 23.48
CA GLU A 318 -9.44 20.20 22.91
C GLU A 318 -8.13 20.06 23.70
N GLU A 319 -8.20 19.93 25.03
CA GLU A 319 -7.02 19.76 25.87
C GLU A 319 -6.37 18.36 25.74
N PHE A 320 -7.18 17.31 25.59
CA PHE A 320 -6.66 15.93 25.49
C PHE A 320 -6.26 15.53 24.06
N TYR A 321 -6.82 16.16 23.03
CA TYR A 321 -6.56 15.82 21.65
C TYR A 321 -5.75 16.91 20.95
N ASP A 322 -4.58 16.54 20.44
CA ASP A 322 -3.83 17.39 19.54
C ASP A 322 -4.59 17.62 18.22
N HIS A 323 -4.57 18.86 17.71
CA HIS A 323 -5.18 19.21 16.42
C HIS A 323 -4.57 18.47 15.22
N TRP A 324 -3.33 17.97 15.35
CA TRP A 324 -2.72 17.15 14.32
C TRP A 324 -1.59 16.31 14.89
N ALA A 325 -1.47 15.08 14.40
CA ALA A 325 -0.37 14.17 14.73
C ALA A 325 0.45 13.88 13.47
N PRO A 326 1.74 14.27 13.41
CA PRO A 326 2.62 13.85 12.32
C PRO A 326 3.01 12.38 12.47
N SER A 327 3.10 11.69 11.34
CA SER A 327 3.65 10.35 11.23
C SER A 327 4.56 10.26 10.01
N GLN A 328 5.64 9.51 10.12
CA GLN A 328 6.58 9.27 9.03
C GLN A 328 6.84 7.76 8.89
N GLU A 329 7.00 7.30 7.66
CA GLU A 329 7.33 5.92 7.36
C GLU A 329 8.42 5.89 6.29
N HIS A 330 9.40 5.02 6.49
CA HIS A 330 10.48 4.79 5.56
C HIS A 330 10.61 3.29 5.32
N ASN A 331 10.61 2.90 4.06
CA ASN A 331 10.83 1.52 3.66
C ASN A 331 11.98 1.44 2.66
N LEU A 332 12.86 0.47 2.87
CA LEU A 332 13.97 0.16 1.99
C LEU A 332 13.92 -1.33 1.70
N SER A 333 13.72 -1.69 0.43
CA SER A 333 13.77 -3.08 -0.01
C SER A 333 14.88 -3.29 -1.02
N LEU A 334 15.57 -4.43 -0.88
CA LEU A 334 16.62 -4.88 -1.77
C LEU A 334 16.28 -6.28 -2.24
N ASN A 335 16.04 -6.44 -3.54
CA ASN A 335 15.77 -7.73 -4.15
C ASN A 335 16.97 -8.15 -5.00
N SER A 336 17.56 -9.30 -4.67
CA SER A 336 18.64 -9.92 -5.43
C SER A 336 18.50 -11.44 -5.30
N ALA A 337 18.52 -12.16 -6.41
CA ALA A 337 18.63 -13.62 -6.39
C ALA A 337 19.76 -14.06 -7.33
N THR A 338 20.79 -14.65 -6.75
CA THR A 338 21.85 -15.34 -7.48
C THR A 338 21.39 -16.77 -7.70
N LEU A 339 21.33 -17.23 -8.95
CA LEU A 339 21.17 -18.66 -9.25
C LEU A 339 22.38 -19.41 -8.67
N LEU A 340 22.13 -20.29 -7.69
CA LEU A 340 23.08 -21.33 -7.25
C LEU A 340 22.86 -22.58 -8.10
#